data_AF-A0AA45MIK1-F1
#
_entry.id   AF-A0AA45MIK1-F1
#
_cell.length_a   1.000
_cell.length_b   1.000
_cell.length_c   1.000
_cell.angle_alpha   90.00
_cell.angle_beta   90.00
_cell.angle_gamma   90.00
#
_symmetry.space_group_name_H-M   'P 1'
#
loop_
_entity.id
_entity.type
_entity.pdbx_description
1 polymer ?
#
loop_
_entity_poly.entity_id
_entity_poly.type
_entity_poly.pdbx_seq_one_letter_code
_entity_poly.pdbx_strand_id
1 'polypeptide(L)'
;MRSVLKLLVVAGCLSAIAAAWAQDDQAPGQAMVVPAAGARVAPSAVTKQPPTLQNIYGRTHLLLDGRWNYIVDPYEAGYYNYRHQPFDQSATGSGGFYDDRKPKDKTESVEYSFDGSPTLAIPGDWNSQNAKLENYEGTVWMRQQFQAAPKDGKHYFLYFGAVNYEAHVYLNGKKVGSHKGGFTPFQFEVTGRLLKGQNTVIVKADNTRHQDDIPTLNTDWWNYGGITRDVLLAETPDTYIADYQIQLAKGDMGRIEGYVQMTGAQRSQDVTITIPEAGVKTTVHTGADGRAAVSIPLAKSRMRYWSPEDPKLYTVTIAGATDQLNDRIGFRTIETRGQDLLLNGKSVFLRGISLHDENPLIPGRLRGEGDMRMMLQWAKEMNCNYVRLAHYPHSEEMIKLADEMGILVWAEVPVYWTISWEKPEVYANASQQLTDLVTRDRNRASVIIWSIGNETPVSDARNVFMGKLADTVRSLDHTRLVAAALEVHRKGNEVTVEDPLADKIDLASFNEYAGWYWSDNKEMLKFSFKVNYNKPVIITEFGADALGGLHADDDTRWSEEYQDLLYKNQFKLLDAIPGLRGMTPWVLTDFRSPRRPHPYYQDFWNRKGLVSETGKKKLAFYTMKAYYDQKQQQYK
;
A
#
# COMPACT_ATOMS: atom_id res chain seq x y z
N MET A 1 -72.50 -0.43 -23.35
CA MET A 1 -72.04 -0.97 -24.66
C MET A 1 -70.54 -1.25 -24.51
N ARG A 2 -69.93 -2.42 -24.80
CA ARG A 2 -70.07 -3.46 -25.85
C ARG A 2 -69.71 -3.00 -27.27
N SER A 3 -68.99 -3.89 -27.96
CA SER A 3 -68.58 -3.90 -29.39
C SER A 3 -67.30 -3.10 -29.76
N VAL A 4 -66.51 -3.49 -30.78
CA VAL A 4 -65.77 -4.75 -31.09
C VAL A 4 -65.10 -4.64 -32.48
N LEU A 5 -63.80 -4.96 -32.52
CA LEU A 5 -62.93 -5.47 -33.61
C LEU A 5 -63.50 -5.77 -35.03
N LYS A 6 -62.78 -5.28 -36.08
CA LYS A 6 -62.41 -5.91 -37.40
C LYS A 6 -61.75 -4.85 -38.32
N LEU A 7 -60.76 -5.04 -39.21
CA LEU A 7 -60.03 -6.17 -39.85
C LEU A 7 -60.50 -6.59 -41.27
N LEU A 8 -59.69 -6.24 -42.30
CA LEU A 8 -59.36 -6.81 -43.65
C LEU A 8 -58.25 -5.86 -44.25
N VAL A 9 -57.26 -6.13 -45.14
CA VAL A 9 -56.81 -7.21 -46.07
C VAL A 9 -57.12 -6.94 -47.57
N VAL A 10 -56.23 -7.43 -48.50
CA VAL A 10 -56.17 -7.29 -50.00
C VAL A 10 -55.38 -6.05 -50.51
N ALA A 11 -54.49 -6.05 -51.52
CA ALA A 11 -53.59 -7.01 -52.22
C ALA A 11 -52.60 -6.18 -53.13
N GLY A 12 -51.56 -6.67 -53.84
CA GLY A 12 -50.94 -8.00 -54.06
C GLY A 12 -49.88 -7.96 -55.21
N CYS A 13 -49.40 -9.13 -55.68
CA CYS A 13 -48.55 -9.37 -56.89
C CYS A 13 -47.06 -8.92 -56.84
N LEU A 14 -46.08 -9.53 -57.55
CA LEU A 14 -46.04 -10.73 -58.43
C LEU A 14 -44.60 -11.31 -58.58
N SER A 15 -44.47 -12.63 -58.84
CA SER A 15 -43.35 -13.41 -59.48
C SER A 15 -41.87 -13.23 -59.02
N ALA A 16 -41.00 -14.22 -58.73
CA ALA A 16 -40.93 -15.72 -58.69
C ALA A 16 -39.87 -16.36 -59.62
N ILE A 17 -39.44 -17.61 -59.27
CA ILE A 17 -38.43 -18.51 -59.91
C ILE A 17 -36.97 -18.09 -59.59
N ALA A 18 -35.99 -18.93 -59.22
CA ALA A 18 -35.84 -20.40 -58.98
C ALA A 18 -35.15 -20.65 -57.59
N ALA A 19 -34.93 -21.82 -56.96
CA ALA A 19 -34.82 -23.27 -57.29
C ALA A 19 -33.50 -23.69 -58.02
N ALA A 20 -32.78 -24.78 -57.73
CA ALA A 20 -32.80 -25.84 -56.67
C ALA A 20 -31.31 -26.24 -56.36
N TRP A 21 -30.87 -27.12 -55.45
CA TRP A 21 -31.37 -28.32 -54.72
C TRP A 21 -30.94 -28.23 -53.22
N ALA A 22 -31.20 -29.11 -52.23
CA ALA A 22 -31.42 -30.57 -52.04
C ALA A 22 -30.13 -31.43 -52.04
N GLN A 23 -29.92 -32.39 -51.11
CA GLN A 23 -30.88 -33.20 -50.31
C GLN A 23 -30.46 -33.44 -48.82
N ASP A 24 -31.47 -33.56 -47.95
CA ASP A 24 -31.79 -34.63 -46.95
C ASP A 24 -30.68 -35.23 -46.00
N ASP A 25 -30.97 -35.80 -44.82
CA ASP A 25 -32.20 -36.49 -44.38
C ASP A 25 -32.40 -36.62 -42.83
N GLN A 26 -33.64 -36.90 -42.42
CA GLN A 26 -34.20 -37.42 -41.13
C GLN A 26 -33.75 -36.90 -39.73
N ALA A 27 -34.73 -36.85 -38.81
CA ALA A 27 -34.56 -36.83 -37.35
C ALA A 27 -35.20 -38.09 -36.71
N PRO A 28 -34.99 -38.39 -35.40
CA PRO A 28 -35.97 -37.90 -34.41
C PRO A 28 -35.37 -37.52 -33.04
N GLY A 29 -36.12 -36.78 -32.23
CA GLY A 29 -35.71 -36.38 -30.88
C GLY A 29 -35.99 -37.41 -29.78
N GLN A 30 -35.26 -37.30 -28.66
CA GLN A 30 -35.59 -37.91 -27.37
C GLN A 30 -35.59 -36.85 -26.27
N ALA A 31 -36.34 -37.09 -25.20
CA ALA A 31 -36.65 -36.08 -24.18
C ALA A 31 -35.50 -35.82 -23.19
N MET A 32 -35.45 -34.60 -22.65
CA MET A 32 -34.57 -34.26 -21.53
C MET A 32 -34.93 -35.09 -20.29
N VAL A 33 -33.98 -35.88 -19.78
CA VAL A 33 -33.99 -36.42 -18.43
C VAL A 33 -33.03 -35.58 -17.59
N VAL A 34 -33.54 -34.99 -16.50
CA VAL A 34 -32.74 -34.17 -15.58
C VAL A 34 -32.14 -35.07 -14.49
N PRO A 35 -30.80 -35.19 -14.37
CA PRO A 35 -30.16 -35.77 -13.19
C PRO A 35 -30.15 -34.76 -12.05
N ALA A 36 -30.53 -35.18 -10.85
CA ALA A 36 -30.60 -34.28 -9.70
C ALA A 36 -29.23 -33.98 -9.06
N ALA A 37 -29.10 -32.75 -8.54
CA ALA A 37 -28.22 -32.37 -7.41
C ALA A 37 -26.85 -33.07 -7.30
N GLY A 38 -25.94 -32.81 -8.25
CA GLY A 38 -24.51 -33.08 -8.06
C GLY A 38 -23.91 -32.20 -6.97
N ALA A 39 -22.99 -32.76 -6.16
CA ALA A 39 -22.47 -32.12 -4.95
C ALA A 39 -21.86 -30.72 -5.19
N ARG A 40 -22.11 -29.79 -4.26
CA ARG A 40 -21.28 -28.58 -4.13
C ARG A 40 -19.85 -29.01 -3.86
N VAL A 41 -18.94 -28.72 -4.79
CA VAL A 41 -17.50 -28.73 -4.51
C VAL A 41 -17.27 -27.73 -3.38
N ALA A 42 -16.81 -28.20 -2.22
CA ALA A 42 -16.41 -27.31 -1.15
C ALA A 42 -15.23 -26.45 -1.65
N PRO A 43 -15.19 -25.13 -1.35
CA PRO A 43 -14.01 -24.33 -1.65
C PRO A 43 -12.80 -25.02 -1.03
N SER A 44 -11.69 -25.08 -1.77
CA SER A 44 -10.46 -25.68 -1.27
C SER A 44 -10.09 -25.03 0.07
N ALA A 45 -9.72 -25.85 1.05
CA ALA A 45 -9.47 -25.36 2.39
C ALA A 45 -8.29 -24.39 2.37
N VAL A 46 -8.60 -23.09 2.40
CA VAL A 46 -7.61 -22.02 2.52
C VAL A 46 -6.95 -22.19 3.89
N THR A 47 -5.80 -22.87 3.89
CA THR A 47 -4.92 -22.96 5.05
C THR A 47 -4.55 -21.53 5.44
N LYS A 48 -5.16 -21.03 6.51
CA LYS A 48 -4.99 -19.66 7.00
C LYS A 48 -3.48 -19.39 7.09
N GLN A 49 -2.99 -18.43 6.30
CA GLN A 49 -1.57 -18.14 6.25
C GLN A 49 -1.07 -17.78 7.66
N PRO A 50 0.13 -18.24 8.06
CA PRO A 50 0.72 -17.80 9.31
C PRO A 50 0.91 -16.27 9.23
N PRO A 51 0.69 -15.52 10.33
CA PRO A 51 0.98 -14.09 10.34
C PRO A 51 2.42 -13.80 9.90
N THR A 52 2.60 -12.73 9.12
CA THR A 52 3.92 -12.31 8.63
C THR A 52 4.89 -12.10 9.78
N LEU A 53 6.11 -12.65 9.67
CA LEU A 53 7.12 -12.59 10.72
C LEU A 53 7.58 -11.15 10.94
N GLN A 54 7.47 -10.66 12.18
CA GLN A 54 7.89 -9.30 12.49
C GLN A 54 9.42 -9.15 12.38
N ASN A 55 9.88 -8.03 11.81
CA ASN A 55 11.30 -7.73 11.54
C ASN A 55 12.00 -8.89 10.79
N ILE A 56 11.51 -9.23 9.60
CA ILE A 56 12.06 -10.28 8.72
C ILE A 56 13.54 -10.03 8.37
N TYR A 57 13.90 -8.77 8.12
CA TYR A 57 15.26 -8.33 7.79
C TYR A 57 16.27 -8.52 8.93
N GLY A 58 15.80 -8.52 10.18
CA GLY A 58 16.62 -8.79 11.38
C GLY A 58 16.94 -10.28 11.60
N ARG A 59 16.47 -11.18 10.73
CA ARG A 59 16.68 -12.64 10.80
C ARG A 59 17.76 -13.10 9.82
N THR A 60 18.25 -14.33 9.99
CA THR A 60 19.04 -14.99 8.94
C THR A 60 18.19 -15.19 7.69
N HIS A 61 18.61 -14.65 6.55
CA HIS A 61 17.89 -14.76 5.28
C HIS A 61 18.84 -14.82 4.08
N LEU A 62 18.33 -15.33 2.97
CA LEU A 62 18.91 -15.22 1.63
C LEU A 62 18.05 -14.26 0.81
N LEU A 63 18.67 -13.22 0.23
CA LEU A 63 18.05 -12.32 -0.73
C LEU A 63 17.93 -13.04 -2.09
N LEU A 64 16.75 -13.00 -2.72
CA LEU A 64 16.45 -13.63 -4.02
C LEU A 64 16.31 -12.63 -5.17
N ASP A 65 16.53 -11.35 -4.88
CA ASP A 65 16.53 -10.22 -5.81
C ASP A 65 17.61 -10.34 -6.90
N GLY A 66 17.61 -9.41 -7.85
CA GLY A 66 18.51 -9.38 -9.00
C GLY A 66 17.74 -9.38 -10.30
N ARG A 67 18.06 -10.29 -11.24
CA ARG A 67 17.41 -10.36 -12.55
C ARG A 67 16.66 -11.68 -12.73
N TRP A 68 15.33 -11.62 -12.79
CA TRP A 68 14.43 -12.77 -12.94
C TRP A 68 14.02 -12.91 -14.42
N ASN A 69 13.99 -14.14 -14.97
CA ASN A 69 13.45 -14.37 -16.32
C ASN A 69 11.94 -14.11 -16.32
N TYR A 70 11.38 -13.50 -17.37
CA TYR A 70 9.95 -13.19 -17.41
C TYR A 70 9.25 -13.52 -18.74
N ILE A 71 7.96 -13.86 -18.65
CA ILE A 71 7.08 -14.15 -19.79
C ILE A 71 5.80 -13.31 -19.62
N VAL A 72 5.47 -12.52 -20.63
CA VAL A 72 4.23 -11.72 -20.69
C VAL A 72 3.12 -12.61 -21.24
N ASP A 73 2.00 -12.72 -20.54
CA ASP A 73 0.96 -13.71 -20.81
C ASP A 73 -0.45 -13.08 -20.74
N PRO A 74 -0.82 -12.22 -21.71
CA PRO A 74 -2.04 -11.42 -21.68
C PRO A 74 -3.34 -12.23 -21.83
N TYR A 75 -3.26 -13.50 -22.22
CA TYR A 75 -4.40 -14.42 -22.29
C TYR A 75 -4.29 -15.56 -21.27
N GLU A 76 -3.39 -15.43 -20.28
CA GLU A 76 -3.20 -16.37 -19.18
C GLU A 76 -3.00 -17.84 -19.63
N ALA A 77 -2.38 -18.08 -20.79
CA ALA A 77 -2.13 -19.40 -21.35
C ALA A 77 -1.14 -20.24 -20.50
N GLY A 78 -0.34 -19.59 -19.65
CA GLY A 78 0.46 -20.25 -18.63
C GLY A 78 -0.34 -20.68 -17.39
N TYR A 79 -1.59 -20.22 -17.24
CA TYR A 79 -2.46 -20.54 -16.11
C TYR A 79 -3.67 -21.40 -16.50
N TYR A 80 -4.35 -21.07 -17.60
CA TYR A 80 -5.53 -21.77 -18.10
C TYR A 80 -5.24 -22.61 -19.35
N ASN A 81 -5.92 -23.75 -19.45
CA ASN A 81 -5.99 -24.51 -20.69
C ASN A 81 -6.95 -23.87 -21.71
N TYR A 82 -7.01 -24.39 -22.95
CA TYR A 82 -7.86 -23.90 -24.02
C TYR A 82 -9.39 -23.94 -23.75
N ARG A 83 -9.83 -24.55 -22.64
CA ARG A 83 -11.22 -24.57 -22.15
C ARG A 83 -11.44 -23.58 -21.00
N HIS A 84 -10.49 -22.68 -20.76
CA HIS A 84 -10.47 -21.73 -19.66
C HIS A 84 -10.52 -22.40 -18.26
N GLN A 85 -9.86 -23.56 -18.12
CA GLN A 85 -9.75 -24.29 -16.85
C GLN A 85 -8.31 -24.20 -16.30
N PRO A 86 -8.11 -23.82 -15.04
CA PRO A 86 -6.77 -23.55 -14.50
C PRO A 86 -5.99 -24.85 -14.27
N PHE A 87 -4.74 -24.90 -14.75
CA PHE A 87 -3.88 -26.08 -14.68
C PHE A 87 -3.59 -26.52 -13.24
N ASP A 88 -3.47 -25.60 -12.29
CA ASP A 88 -3.16 -25.91 -10.89
C ASP A 88 -4.35 -26.42 -10.07
N GLN A 89 -5.57 -26.38 -10.65
CA GLN A 89 -6.78 -27.01 -10.11
C GLN A 89 -7.20 -28.25 -10.92
N SER A 90 -6.43 -28.61 -11.96
CA SER A 90 -6.66 -29.82 -12.75
C SER A 90 -6.28 -31.09 -11.98
N ALA A 91 -6.73 -32.26 -12.45
CA ALA A 91 -6.44 -33.54 -11.82
C ALA A 91 -4.95 -33.92 -11.75
N THR A 92 -4.08 -33.28 -12.55
CA THR A 92 -2.62 -33.45 -12.47
C THR A 92 -1.91 -32.30 -11.74
N GLY A 93 -2.60 -31.18 -11.53
CA GLY A 93 -2.01 -29.93 -11.04
C GLY A 93 -0.89 -29.36 -11.93
N SER A 94 -0.85 -29.74 -13.21
CA SER A 94 0.28 -29.49 -14.13
C SER A 94 -0.18 -29.04 -15.52
N GLY A 95 0.75 -28.48 -16.29
CA GLY A 95 0.55 -27.99 -17.66
C GLY A 95 0.87 -26.50 -17.83
N GLY A 96 0.81 -25.73 -16.73
CA GLY A 96 1.11 -24.31 -16.72
C GLY A 96 2.61 -23.97 -16.77
N PHE A 97 2.92 -22.67 -16.81
CA PHE A 97 4.30 -22.19 -16.88
C PHE A 97 5.07 -22.44 -15.57
N TYR A 98 4.37 -22.56 -14.44
CA TYR A 98 4.97 -22.86 -13.14
C TYR A 98 5.67 -24.23 -13.03
N ASP A 99 5.47 -25.14 -14.00
CA ASP A 99 6.18 -26.43 -14.03
C ASP A 99 7.67 -26.29 -14.43
N ASP A 100 8.13 -25.12 -14.92
CA ASP A 100 9.49 -24.87 -15.48
C ASP A 100 9.91 -25.93 -16.52
N ARG A 101 8.94 -26.42 -17.33
CA ARG A 101 9.14 -27.51 -18.29
C ARG A 101 10.15 -27.12 -19.37
N LYS A 102 10.99 -28.09 -19.72
CA LYS A 102 11.88 -28.07 -20.88
C LYS A 102 11.55 -29.30 -21.73
N PRO A 103 11.56 -29.21 -23.07
CA PRO A 103 11.30 -30.36 -23.91
C PRO A 103 12.41 -31.41 -23.71
N LYS A 104 12.04 -32.67 -23.46
CA LYS A 104 13.01 -33.76 -23.22
C LYS A 104 13.86 -34.06 -24.46
N ASP A 105 13.24 -33.91 -25.63
CA ASP A 105 13.86 -34.00 -26.94
C ASP A 105 13.06 -33.15 -27.94
N LYS A 106 13.54 -33.08 -29.19
CA LYS A 106 12.98 -32.27 -30.28
C LYS A 106 11.54 -32.62 -30.73
N THR A 107 10.91 -33.63 -30.13
CA THR A 107 9.53 -34.06 -30.44
C THR A 107 8.52 -33.68 -29.36
N GLU A 108 8.96 -33.30 -28.15
CA GLU A 108 8.05 -32.82 -27.11
C GLU A 108 7.71 -31.33 -27.35
N SER A 109 6.41 -31.02 -27.50
CA SER A 109 5.98 -29.62 -27.55
C SER A 109 6.00 -28.98 -26.15
N VAL A 110 6.68 -27.84 -26.06
CA VAL A 110 6.64 -26.89 -24.94
C VAL A 110 6.64 -25.48 -25.56
N GLU A 111 5.56 -24.74 -25.35
CA GLU A 111 5.33 -23.44 -26.04
C GLU A 111 5.92 -22.24 -25.27
N TYR A 112 6.70 -22.50 -24.22
CA TYR A 112 7.37 -21.50 -23.39
C TYR A 112 8.81 -21.91 -23.04
N SER A 113 9.65 -20.92 -22.67
CA SER A 113 10.97 -21.18 -22.11
C SER A 113 11.46 -19.97 -21.31
N PHE A 114 11.56 -20.10 -19.98
CA PHE A 114 12.17 -19.06 -19.15
C PHE A 114 13.67 -18.92 -19.43
N ASP A 115 14.39 -19.99 -19.76
CA ASP A 115 15.83 -19.94 -20.06
C ASP A 115 16.14 -19.04 -21.27
N GLY A 116 15.27 -19.06 -22.29
CA GLY A 116 15.37 -18.20 -23.46
C GLY A 116 14.69 -16.83 -23.32
N SER A 117 14.08 -16.54 -22.17
CA SER A 117 13.28 -15.33 -21.96
C SER A 117 14.11 -14.15 -21.41
N PRO A 118 13.74 -12.90 -21.76
CA PRO A 118 14.37 -11.70 -21.21
C PRO A 118 14.21 -11.61 -19.68
N THR A 119 14.92 -10.67 -19.04
CA THR A 119 14.90 -10.51 -17.58
C THR A 119 14.49 -9.11 -17.12
N LEU A 120 13.67 -9.06 -16.07
CA LEU A 120 13.37 -7.84 -15.30
C LEU A 120 14.28 -7.79 -14.06
N ALA A 121 14.59 -6.58 -13.60
CA ALA A 121 15.16 -6.34 -12.29
C ALA A 121 14.07 -6.43 -11.22
N ILE A 122 14.35 -7.20 -10.17
CA ILE A 122 13.55 -7.35 -8.94
C ILE A 122 14.45 -6.88 -7.77
N PRO A 123 13.98 -6.02 -6.86
CA PRO A 123 12.67 -5.37 -6.84
C PRO A 123 12.49 -4.34 -7.97
N GLY A 124 11.27 -4.22 -8.47
CA GLY A 124 10.91 -3.21 -9.46
C GLY A 124 9.54 -3.43 -10.09
N ASP A 125 8.96 -2.36 -10.64
CA ASP A 125 7.84 -2.46 -11.56
C ASP A 125 8.31 -2.91 -12.95
N TRP A 126 7.42 -3.52 -13.74
CA TRP A 126 7.73 -3.89 -15.12
C TRP A 126 7.58 -2.75 -16.13
N ASN A 127 6.81 -1.71 -15.78
CA ASN A 127 6.38 -0.66 -16.68
C ASN A 127 7.53 0.24 -17.14
N SER A 128 8.40 0.64 -16.19
CA SER A 128 9.60 1.44 -16.45
C SER A 128 10.70 0.68 -17.21
N GLN A 129 10.73 -0.65 -17.09
CA GLN A 129 11.84 -1.47 -17.55
C GLN A 129 11.77 -1.87 -19.03
N ASN A 130 10.60 -1.75 -19.66
CA ASN A 130 10.41 -2.08 -21.07
C ASN A 130 9.26 -1.24 -21.67
N ALA A 131 9.52 -0.54 -22.78
CA ALA A 131 8.50 0.28 -23.45
C ALA A 131 7.25 -0.52 -23.91
N LYS A 132 7.37 -1.83 -24.12
CA LYS A 132 6.21 -2.71 -24.38
C LYS A 132 5.33 -2.97 -23.16
N LEU A 133 5.81 -2.61 -21.97
CA LEU A 133 5.16 -2.86 -20.68
C LEU A 133 4.71 -1.57 -19.97
N GLU A 134 5.04 -0.38 -20.49
CA GLU A 134 4.71 0.92 -19.91
C GLU A 134 3.23 1.01 -19.49
N ASN A 135 2.33 0.69 -20.43
CA ASN A 135 0.88 0.66 -20.24
C ASN A 135 0.31 -0.76 -20.09
N TYR A 136 1.13 -1.75 -19.70
CA TYR A 136 0.68 -3.14 -19.63
C TYR A 136 -0.10 -3.44 -18.34
N GLU A 137 -1.32 -3.91 -18.55
CA GLU A 137 -2.18 -4.49 -17.53
C GLU A 137 -2.49 -5.95 -17.88
N GLY A 138 -2.26 -6.87 -16.94
CA GLY A 138 -2.40 -8.31 -17.15
C GLY A 138 -1.28 -9.12 -16.49
N THR A 139 -1.16 -10.40 -16.86
CA THR A 139 -0.23 -11.35 -16.23
C THR A 139 1.19 -11.27 -16.79
N VAL A 140 2.16 -11.15 -15.89
CA VAL A 140 3.56 -11.48 -16.14
C VAL A 140 4.00 -12.61 -15.22
N TRP A 141 4.56 -13.67 -15.80
CA TRP A 141 5.25 -14.72 -15.08
C TRP A 141 6.71 -14.34 -14.87
N MET A 142 7.24 -14.53 -13.68
CA MET A 142 8.64 -14.28 -13.33
C MET A 142 9.26 -15.49 -12.64
N ARG A 143 10.48 -15.87 -13.03
CA ARG A 143 11.23 -17.03 -12.50
C ARG A 143 12.59 -16.61 -11.96
N GLN A 144 12.94 -17.14 -10.78
CA GLN A 144 14.28 -17.14 -10.21
C GLN A 144 14.71 -18.56 -9.85
N GLN A 145 16.01 -18.83 -10.01
CA GLN A 145 16.64 -20.08 -9.56
C GLN A 145 17.70 -19.76 -8.50
N PHE A 146 17.66 -20.46 -7.37
CA PHE A 146 18.53 -20.19 -6.23
C PHE A 146 19.08 -21.48 -5.62
N GLN A 147 20.15 -21.36 -4.83
CA GLN A 147 20.75 -22.49 -4.11
C GLN A 147 20.30 -22.47 -2.65
N ALA A 148 19.83 -23.60 -2.14
CA ALA A 148 19.48 -23.77 -0.73
C ALA A 148 20.12 -25.04 -0.15
N ALA A 149 20.51 -24.95 1.12
CA ALA A 149 20.95 -26.09 1.92
C ALA A 149 20.12 -26.13 3.20
N PRO A 150 18.84 -26.54 3.13
CA PRO A 150 17.96 -26.61 4.29
C PRO A 150 18.55 -27.56 5.35
N LYS A 151 18.40 -27.19 6.61
CA LYS A 151 18.91 -27.91 7.78
C LYS A 151 17.76 -28.52 8.57
N ASP A 152 18.03 -29.61 9.28
CA ASP A 152 17.12 -30.12 10.30
C ASP A 152 17.02 -29.11 11.46
N GLY A 153 15.86 -29.06 12.13
CA GLY A 153 15.62 -28.12 13.23
C GLY A 153 15.43 -26.66 12.82
N LYS A 154 15.04 -26.42 11.55
CA LYS A 154 14.85 -25.09 10.96
C LYS A 154 13.57 -24.99 10.14
N HIS A 155 12.82 -23.91 10.33
CA HIS A 155 11.72 -23.50 9.47
C HIS A 155 12.18 -22.46 8.45
N TYR A 156 11.65 -22.54 7.23
CA TYR A 156 12.00 -21.67 6.12
C TYR A 156 10.77 -20.95 5.56
N PHE A 157 10.89 -19.64 5.38
CA PHE A 157 9.80 -18.77 4.91
C PHE A 157 10.20 -18.04 3.63
N LEU A 158 9.43 -18.22 2.57
CA LEU A 158 9.53 -17.43 1.34
C LEU A 158 8.66 -16.19 1.50
N TYR A 159 9.28 -15.02 1.64
CA TYR A 159 8.67 -13.73 1.92
C TYR A 159 8.79 -12.78 0.72
N PHE A 160 7.76 -11.97 0.50
CA PHE A 160 7.71 -10.92 -0.51
C PHE A 160 7.33 -9.60 0.15
N GLY A 161 8.11 -8.53 -0.06
CA GLY A 161 7.84 -7.22 0.52
C GLY A 161 6.61 -6.51 -0.08
N ALA A 162 6.29 -6.81 -1.35
CA ALA A 162 5.08 -6.45 -2.09
C ALA A 162 5.11 -7.10 -3.49
N VAL A 163 3.94 -7.43 -4.05
CA VAL A 163 3.75 -7.76 -5.47
C VAL A 163 2.45 -7.12 -5.92
N ASN A 164 2.48 -6.24 -6.93
CA ASN A 164 1.28 -5.57 -7.43
C ASN A 164 0.68 -6.30 -8.64
N TYR A 165 -0.58 -6.75 -8.63
CA TYR A 165 -1.61 -6.63 -7.57
C TYR A 165 -2.05 -8.00 -6.97
N GLU A 166 -2.22 -9.02 -7.80
CA GLU A 166 -2.48 -10.40 -7.39
C GLU A 166 -1.28 -11.28 -7.75
N ALA A 167 -0.84 -12.13 -6.81
CA ALA A 167 0.34 -12.98 -6.95
C ALA A 167 0.00 -14.45 -6.67
N HIS A 168 0.34 -15.37 -7.57
CA HIS A 168 0.28 -16.82 -7.33
C HIS A 168 1.71 -17.36 -7.35
N VAL A 169 2.13 -17.99 -6.26
CA VAL A 169 3.54 -18.35 -6.04
C VAL A 169 3.72 -19.86 -6.03
N TYR A 170 4.74 -20.32 -6.75
CA TYR A 170 5.08 -21.72 -6.95
C TYR A 170 6.57 -21.94 -6.62
N LEU A 171 6.87 -23.02 -5.91
CA LEU A 171 8.22 -23.48 -5.59
C LEU A 171 8.37 -24.89 -6.15
N ASN A 172 9.42 -25.14 -6.95
CA ASN A 172 9.76 -26.45 -7.50
C ASN A 172 8.57 -27.16 -8.20
N GLY A 173 7.80 -26.41 -9.00
CA GLY A 173 6.62 -26.94 -9.72
C GLY A 173 5.37 -27.16 -8.85
N LYS A 174 5.31 -26.62 -7.63
CA LYS A 174 4.16 -26.78 -6.71
C LYS A 174 3.77 -25.46 -6.06
N LYS A 175 2.46 -25.17 -6.04
CA LYS A 175 1.92 -23.93 -5.45
C LYS A 175 2.20 -23.88 -3.95
N VAL A 176 2.71 -22.74 -3.48
CA VAL A 176 2.86 -22.45 -2.03
C VAL A 176 1.72 -21.58 -1.52
N GLY A 177 1.13 -20.73 -2.39
CA GLY A 177 -0.13 -20.03 -2.13
C GLY A 177 -0.38 -18.89 -3.11
N SER A 178 -1.18 -17.92 -2.70
CA SER A 178 -1.41 -16.67 -3.40
C SER A 178 -1.63 -15.49 -2.44
N HIS A 179 -1.47 -14.27 -2.93
CA HIS A 179 -1.72 -13.01 -2.23
C HIS A 179 -2.44 -12.02 -3.15
N LYS A 180 -3.18 -11.07 -2.57
CA LYS A 180 -3.89 -10.01 -3.31
C LYS A 180 -3.87 -8.73 -2.49
N GLY A 181 -3.29 -7.67 -3.06
CA GLY A 181 -2.96 -6.43 -2.34
C GLY A 181 -1.55 -5.97 -2.72
N GLY A 182 -1.44 -4.87 -3.45
CA GLY A 182 -0.20 -4.50 -4.16
C GLY A 182 0.94 -3.92 -3.34
N PHE A 183 0.74 -3.76 -2.03
CA PHE A 183 1.57 -2.87 -1.19
C PHE A 183 1.91 -3.44 0.19
N THR A 184 1.34 -4.58 0.58
CA THR A 184 1.57 -5.24 1.87
C THR A 184 2.42 -6.51 1.72
N PRO A 185 3.23 -6.86 2.73
CA PRO A 185 4.11 -8.01 2.67
C PRO A 185 3.39 -9.32 3.02
N PHE A 186 3.77 -10.39 2.35
CA PHE A 186 3.21 -11.72 2.56
C PHE A 186 4.29 -12.81 2.52
N GLN A 187 3.98 -13.97 3.09
CA GLN A 187 4.94 -15.08 3.18
C GLN A 187 4.29 -16.46 3.18
N PHE A 188 5.05 -17.45 2.70
CA PHE A 188 4.67 -18.86 2.76
C PHE A 188 5.74 -19.67 3.50
N GLU A 189 5.32 -20.56 4.39
CA GLU A 189 6.23 -21.55 4.94
C GLU A 189 6.56 -22.62 3.87
N VAL A 190 7.85 -22.81 3.63
CA VAL A 190 8.41 -23.72 2.62
C VAL A 190 9.33 -24.79 3.23
N THR A 191 9.33 -24.91 4.56
CA THR A 191 9.92 -26.03 5.31
C THR A 191 9.50 -27.37 4.70
N GLY A 192 10.46 -28.27 4.45
CA GLY A 192 10.23 -29.55 3.78
C GLY A 192 9.87 -29.49 2.28
N ARG A 193 9.72 -28.31 1.68
CA ARG A 193 9.48 -28.11 0.22
C ARG A 193 10.75 -27.69 -0.55
N LEU A 194 11.78 -27.26 0.16
CA LEU A 194 13.09 -26.91 -0.40
C LEU A 194 13.89 -28.16 -0.75
N LEU A 195 14.47 -28.17 -1.96
CA LEU A 195 15.49 -29.13 -2.38
C LEU A 195 16.86 -28.75 -1.79
N LYS A 196 17.73 -29.74 -1.62
CA LYS A 196 19.16 -29.51 -1.36
C LYS A 196 19.88 -29.23 -2.68
N GLY A 197 20.44 -28.03 -2.82
CA GLY A 197 20.99 -27.52 -4.08
C GLY A 197 20.01 -26.57 -4.77
N GLN A 198 19.84 -26.73 -6.08
CA GLN A 198 19.03 -25.82 -6.89
C GLN A 198 17.54 -25.93 -6.57
N ASN A 199 16.90 -24.78 -6.42
CA ASN A 199 15.46 -24.59 -6.29
C ASN A 199 15.00 -23.56 -7.33
N THR A 200 13.75 -23.66 -7.78
CA THR A 200 13.11 -22.69 -8.68
C THR A 200 11.89 -22.09 -8.01
N VAL A 201 11.81 -20.76 -7.93
CA VAL A 201 10.59 -20.02 -7.60
C VAL A 201 10.00 -19.39 -8.85
N ILE A 202 8.69 -19.53 -9.03
CA ILE A 202 7.92 -18.89 -10.10
C ILE A 202 6.75 -18.13 -9.48
N VAL A 203 6.56 -16.90 -9.94
CA VAL A 203 5.46 -16.01 -9.56
C VAL A 203 4.67 -15.64 -10.80
N LYS A 204 3.37 -15.94 -10.83
CA LYS A 204 2.40 -15.27 -11.70
C LYS A 204 1.99 -13.99 -10.97
N ALA A 205 2.30 -12.82 -11.52
CA ALA A 205 1.82 -11.55 -11.00
C ALA A 205 0.89 -10.90 -12.02
N ASP A 206 -0.23 -10.35 -11.56
CA ASP A 206 -1.22 -9.68 -12.39
C ASP A 206 -1.65 -8.35 -11.75
N ASN A 207 -1.68 -7.27 -12.52
CA ASN A 207 -2.08 -5.93 -12.07
C ASN A 207 -3.43 -5.47 -12.66
N THR A 208 -4.21 -6.35 -13.30
CA THR A 208 -5.53 -6.01 -13.86
C THR A 208 -6.43 -5.45 -12.77
N ARG A 209 -7.01 -4.27 -13.03
CA ARG A 209 -7.89 -3.56 -12.08
C ARG A 209 -9.29 -4.15 -12.10
N HIS A 210 -9.86 -4.46 -10.93
CA HIS A 210 -11.27 -4.84 -10.79
C HIS A 210 -12.03 -3.84 -9.90
N GLN A 211 -13.37 -3.83 -10.00
CA GLN A 211 -14.23 -2.95 -9.21
C GLN A 211 -14.14 -3.21 -7.69
N ASP A 212 -13.92 -4.47 -7.31
CA ASP A 212 -13.94 -4.94 -5.93
C ASP A 212 -12.53 -5.05 -5.32
N ASP A 213 -11.53 -4.51 -6.00
CA ASP A 213 -10.16 -4.43 -5.52
C ASP A 213 -9.92 -3.18 -4.64
N ILE A 214 -8.82 -3.20 -3.89
CA ILE A 214 -8.36 -2.13 -3.01
C ILE A 214 -6.90 -1.82 -3.41
N PRO A 215 -6.64 -0.86 -4.32
CA PRO A 215 -7.57 0.11 -4.92
C PRO A 215 -8.50 -0.47 -6.02
N THR A 216 -9.56 0.26 -6.34
CA THR A 216 -10.54 -0.06 -7.39
C THR A 216 -10.09 0.41 -8.79
N LEU A 217 -10.99 0.38 -9.79
CA LEU A 217 -10.77 0.69 -11.21
C LEU A 217 -10.09 2.03 -11.54
N ASN A 218 -10.09 3.02 -10.65
CA ASN A 218 -9.68 4.39 -10.96
C ASN A 218 -8.86 5.00 -9.82
N THR A 219 -7.66 5.49 -10.15
CA THR A 219 -6.64 6.03 -9.24
C THR A 219 -5.91 7.20 -9.90
N ASP A 220 -5.34 8.14 -9.15
CA ASP A 220 -4.53 9.22 -9.74
C ASP A 220 -3.05 8.88 -9.95
N TRP A 221 -2.61 7.65 -9.71
CA TRP A 221 -1.23 7.18 -9.91
C TRP A 221 -1.14 6.04 -10.92
N TRP A 222 0.08 5.78 -11.44
CA TRP A 222 0.36 4.73 -12.43
C TRP A 222 0.19 3.30 -11.87
N ASN A 223 -0.38 2.40 -12.67
CA ASN A 223 -0.60 1.00 -12.29
C ASN A 223 0.67 0.15 -12.46
N TYR A 224 1.69 0.47 -11.66
CA TYR A 224 2.98 -0.20 -11.62
C TYR A 224 2.86 -1.67 -11.17
N GLY A 225 2.89 -2.62 -12.10
CA GLY A 225 2.78 -4.06 -11.85
C GLY A 225 4.13 -4.74 -11.62
N GLY A 226 4.14 -5.88 -10.92
CA GLY A 226 5.33 -6.72 -10.74
C GLY A 226 5.71 -6.98 -9.28
N ILE A 227 6.88 -7.61 -9.07
CA ILE A 227 7.46 -7.84 -7.74
C ILE A 227 8.21 -6.55 -7.33
N THR A 228 7.46 -5.63 -6.73
CA THR A 228 7.88 -4.24 -6.51
C THR A 228 8.79 -4.05 -5.30
N ARG A 229 8.95 -5.06 -4.44
CA ARG A 229 9.84 -5.06 -3.26
C ARG A 229 10.45 -6.44 -3.03
N ASP A 230 11.49 -6.46 -2.21
CA ASP A 230 12.45 -7.55 -2.00
C ASP A 230 11.81 -8.93 -1.77
N VAL A 231 12.47 -9.97 -2.28
CA VAL A 231 12.11 -11.37 -2.07
C VAL A 231 13.15 -12.06 -1.20
N LEU A 232 12.71 -12.64 -0.08
CA LEU A 232 13.59 -13.26 0.92
C LEU A 232 13.25 -14.75 1.10
N LEU A 233 14.28 -15.58 1.30
CA LEU A 233 14.15 -16.87 1.97
C LEU A 233 14.72 -16.75 3.38
N ALA A 234 13.87 -16.57 4.37
CA ALA A 234 14.25 -16.45 5.78
C ALA A 234 14.36 -17.83 6.47
N GLU A 235 15.31 -17.97 7.40
CA GLU A 235 15.52 -19.14 8.27
C GLU A 235 15.15 -18.78 9.72
N THR A 236 14.47 -19.69 10.41
CA THR A 236 14.18 -19.60 11.85
C THR A 236 14.38 -20.97 12.53
N PRO A 237 14.69 -21.04 13.84
CA PRO A 237 14.72 -22.29 14.62
C PRO A 237 13.31 -22.89 14.87
N ASP A 238 13.22 -24.15 15.28
CA ASP A 238 11.97 -24.86 15.68
C ASP A 238 11.11 -24.18 16.76
N THR A 239 11.65 -23.17 17.44
CA THR A 239 10.89 -22.29 18.33
C THR A 239 11.48 -20.89 18.26
N TYR A 240 10.67 -19.94 17.79
CA TYR A 240 11.11 -18.62 17.34
C TYR A 240 10.20 -17.50 17.84
N ILE A 241 10.74 -16.28 17.89
CA ILE A 241 9.99 -15.04 18.14
C ILE A 241 9.24 -14.73 16.84
N ALA A 242 7.93 -14.97 16.80
CA ALA A 242 7.12 -14.71 15.61
C ALA A 242 6.79 -13.23 15.48
N ASP A 243 6.39 -12.61 16.60
CA ASP A 243 5.86 -11.24 16.63
C ASP A 243 6.13 -10.54 17.98
N TYR A 244 6.19 -9.21 17.98
CA TYR A 244 6.38 -8.39 19.18
C TYR A 244 5.95 -6.93 18.99
N GLN A 245 5.62 -6.28 20.11
CA GLN A 245 5.39 -4.84 20.21
C GLN A 245 6.19 -4.32 21.40
N ILE A 246 7.00 -3.28 21.20
CA ILE A 246 7.76 -2.61 22.27
C ILE A 246 7.68 -1.09 22.02
N GLN A 247 6.81 -0.40 22.74
CA GLN A 247 6.57 1.05 22.62
C GLN A 247 6.33 1.68 24.01
N LEU A 248 6.14 3.00 24.08
CA LEU A 248 5.64 3.63 25.31
C LEU A 248 4.15 3.34 25.51
N ALA A 249 3.74 3.23 26.76
CA ALA A 249 2.34 3.20 27.15
C ALA A 249 1.62 4.49 26.71
N LYS A 250 0.34 4.40 26.31
CA LYS A 250 -0.40 5.56 25.81
C LYS A 250 -0.50 6.66 26.88
N GLY A 251 0.11 7.81 26.61
CA GLY A 251 0.13 8.97 27.50
C GLY A 251 1.11 8.86 28.67
N ASP A 252 1.83 7.75 28.85
CA ASP A 252 2.79 7.56 29.94
C ASP A 252 4.21 7.37 29.40
N MET A 253 4.99 8.46 29.45
CA MET A 253 6.40 8.46 29.08
C MET A 253 7.28 7.69 30.08
N GLY A 254 6.77 7.39 31.28
CA GLY A 254 7.46 6.64 32.33
C GLY A 254 7.35 5.12 32.20
N ARG A 255 6.73 4.57 31.16
CA ARG A 255 6.48 3.13 31.01
C ARG A 255 6.56 2.65 29.56
N ILE A 256 7.32 1.58 29.32
CA ILE A 256 7.22 0.79 28.08
C ILE A 256 6.13 -0.26 28.26
N GLU A 257 5.32 -0.46 27.22
CA GLU A 257 4.29 -1.50 27.10
C GLU A 257 4.35 -2.23 25.76
N GLY A 258 3.72 -3.40 25.71
CA GLY A 258 3.52 -4.18 24.51
C GLY A 258 3.45 -5.68 24.81
N TYR A 259 4.03 -6.50 23.93
CA TYR A 259 4.04 -7.95 24.08
C TYR A 259 5.18 -8.62 23.30
N VAL A 260 5.44 -9.90 23.62
CA VAL A 260 6.19 -10.83 22.77
C VAL A 260 5.34 -12.08 22.48
N GLN A 261 5.52 -12.65 21.30
CA GLN A 261 4.83 -13.83 20.81
C GLN A 261 5.84 -14.84 20.27
N MET A 262 6.01 -15.94 20.99
CA MET A 262 6.76 -17.12 20.55
C MET A 262 5.85 -18.07 19.77
N THR A 263 6.42 -18.77 18.80
CA THR A 263 5.79 -19.88 18.06
C THR A 263 6.73 -21.09 18.10
N GLY A 264 6.15 -22.30 18.07
CA GLY A 264 6.89 -23.57 18.12
C GLY A 264 6.45 -24.48 19.27
N ALA A 265 7.20 -25.56 19.47
CA ALA A 265 6.95 -26.55 20.52
C ALA A 265 7.29 -26.02 21.92
N GLN A 266 8.42 -25.31 22.07
CA GLN A 266 8.89 -24.77 23.35
C GLN A 266 8.44 -23.32 23.58
N ARG A 267 7.31 -22.90 22.98
CA ARG A 267 6.88 -21.49 22.97
C ARG A 267 6.54 -20.89 24.34
N SER A 268 6.34 -21.71 25.37
CA SER A 268 6.18 -21.27 26.76
C SER A 268 7.55 -21.33 27.44
N GLN A 269 8.17 -20.17 27.63
CA GLN A 269 9.57 -20.02 28.07
C GLN A 269 9.82 -18.61 28.64
N ASP A 270 10.99 -18.42 29.25
CA ASP A 270 11.47 -17.09 29.60
C ASP A 270 12.02 -16.36 28.37
N VAL A 271 11.52 -15.15 28.13
CA VAL A 271 11.99 -14.23 27.07
C VAL A 271 12.56 -12.98 27.73
N THR A 272 13.82 -12.67 27.43
CA THR A 272 14.53 -11.51 27.99
C THR A 272 14.61 -10.36 26.99
N ILE A 273 14.13 -9.19 27.41
CA ILE A 273 14.12 -7.94 26.66
C ILE A 273 15.18 -7.02 27.27
N THR A 274 16.14 -6.58 26.44
CA THR A 274 17.25 -5.73 26.87
C THR A 274 17.34 -4.47 26.01
N ILE A 275 17.50 -3.31 26.64
CA ILE A 275 17.75 -2.01 25.99
C ILE A 275 18.96 -1.38 26.67
N PRO A 276 20.20 -1.68 26.23
CA PRO A 276 21.42 -1.43 27.01
C PRO A 276 21.62 0.04 27.39
N GLU A 277 21.47 0.97 26.44
CA GLU A 277 21.65 2.41 26.67
C GLU A 277 20.59 3.03 27.60
N ALA A 278 19.44 2.37 27.77
CA ALA A 278 18.39 2.80 28.70
C ALA A 278 18.56 2.18 30.11
N GLY A 279 19.50 1.24 30.28
CA GLY A 279 19.67 0.46 31.52
C GLY A 279 18.58 -0.58 31.75
N VAL A 280 17.81 -0.95 30.71
CA VAL A 280 16.70 -1.90 30.82
C VAL A 280 17.18 -3.32 30.55
N LYS A 281 16.88 -4.23 31.49
CA LYS A 281 16.86 -5.68 31.27
C LYS A 281 15.68 -6.26 32.04
N THR A 282 14.71 -6.83 31.34
CA THR A 282 13.50 -7.43 31.92
C THR A 282 13.28 -8.81 31.31
N THR A 283 12.85 -9.78 32.12
CA THR A 283 12.46 -11.11 31.64
C THR A 283 10.97 -11.29 31.86
N VAL A 284 10.26 -11.80 30.85
CA VAL A 284 8.83 -12.14 30.90
C VAL A 284 8.66 -13.61 30.52
N HIS A 285 7.67 -14.29 31.10
CA HIS A 285 7.39 -15.69 30.82
C HIS A 285 6.21 -15.81 29.85
N THR A 286 6.37 -16.55 28.76
CA THR A 286 5.31 -16.76 27.76
C THR A 286 4.38 -17.92 28.14
N GLY A 287 3.08 -17.74 27.92
CA GLY A 287 2.06 -18.73 28.22
C GLY A 287 2.03 -19.93 27.26
N ALA A 288 1.06 -20.83 27.46
CA ALA A 288 0.82 -21.98 26.59
C ALA A 288 0.37 -21.61 25.16
N ASP A 289 -0.06 -20.37 24.95
CA ASP A 289 -0.30 -19.73 23.66
C ASP A 289 0.97 -19.11 23.03
N GLY A 290 2.08 -19.10 23.77
CA GLY A 290 3.35 -18.48 23.39
C GLY A 290 3.43 -16.98 23.64
N ARG A 291 2.44 -16.37 24.30
CA ARG A 291 2.34 -14.91 24.46
C ARG A 291 2.79 -14.45 25.85
N ALA A 292 3.43 -13.29 25.93
CA ALA A 292 3.64 -12.57 27.19
C ALA A 292 3.36 -11.07 27.00
N ALA A 293 2.64 -10.46 27.93
CA ALA A 293 2.54 -9.01 28.02
C ALA A 293 3.85 -8.42 28.55
N VAL A 294 4.22 -7.25 28.06
CA VAL A 294 5.41 -6.50 28.48
C VAL A 294 4.96 -5.21 29.15
N SER A 295 5.47 -4.95 30.36
CA SER A 295 5.32 -3.67 31.05
C SER A 295 6.60 -3.38 31.82
N ILE A 296 7.28 -2.28 31.50
CA ILE A 296 8.61 -1.95 32.02
C ILE A 296 8.60 -0.50 32.54
N PRO A 297 8.69 -0.27 33.86
CA PRO A 297 8.75 1.08 34.42
C PRO A 297 10.13 1.71 34.20
N LEU A 298 10.14 2.93 33.64
CA LEU A 298 11.34 3.65 33.23
C LEU A 298 11.92 4.59 34.31
N ALA A 299 11.39 4.54 35.55
CA ALA A 299 11.70 5.46 36.65
C ALA A 299 13.19 5.52 37.11
N LYS A 300 14.05 4.62 36.62
CA LYS A 300 15.51 4.63 36.85
C LYS A 300 16.33 4.78 35.55
N SER A 301 15.66 4.87 34.40
CA SER A 301 16.30 4.98 33.09
C SER A 301 16.77 6.41 32.80
N ARG A 302 17.63 6.56 31.79
CA ARG A 302 17.97 7.86 31.18
C ARG A 302 17.49 7.92 29.72
N MET A 303 16.23 7.56 29.50
CA MET A 303 15.66 7.50 28.16
C MET A 303 15.54 8.90 27.53
N ARG A 304 16.04 9.05 26.30
CA ARG A 304 15.76 10.17 25.41
C ARG A 304 14.60 9.76 24.50
N TYR A 305 13.60 10.62 24.39
CA TYR A 305 12.41 10.34 23.59
C TYR A 305 12.62 10.81 22.15
N TRP A 306 12.19 9.98 21.20
CA TRP A 306 12.32 10.24 19.78
C TRP A 306 11.53 11.50 19.38
N SER A 307 12.12 12.32 18.53
CA SER A 307 11.52 13.51 17.93
C SER A 307 12.21 13.83 16.59
N PRO A 308 11.65 14.68 15.72
CA PRO A 308 12.31 15.09 14.48
C PRO A 308 13.68 15.78 14.71
N GLU A 309 13.81 16.50 15.82
CA GLU A 309 15.02 17.21 16.23
C GLU A 309 16.01 16.33 17.04
N ASP A 310 15.53 15.27 17.72
CA ASP A 310 16.35 14.23 18.35
C ASP A 310 15.77 12.82 18.02
N PRO A 311 16.12 12.23 16.86
CA PRO A 311 15.58 10.94 16.42
C PRO A 311 16.26 9.75 17.11
N LYS A 312 16.27 9.74 18.45
CA LYS A 312 16.92 8.67 19.21
C LYS A 312 16.22 7.33 19.00
N LEU A 313 16.91 6.43 18.28
CA LEU A 313 16.62 5.01 18.21
C LEU A 313 17.53 4.25 19.18
N TYR A 314 16.96 3.23 19.83
CA TYR A 314 17.66 2.31 20.73
C TYR A 314 17.76 0.92 20.10
N THR A 315 18.88 0.23 20.32
CA THR A 315 18.95 -1.22 20.10
C THR A 315 18.10 -1.93 21.15
N VAL A 316 17.06 -2.62 20.70
CA VAL A 316 16.21 -3.48 21.53
C VAL A 316 16.50 -4.93 21.15
N THR A 317 17.05 -5.69 22.08
CA THR A 317 17.28 -7.13 21.94
C THR A 317 16.16 -7.90 22.63
N ILE A 318 15.54 -8.84 21.90
CA ILE A 318 14.56 -9.79 22.43
C ILE A 318 15.15 -11.18 22.23
N ALA A 319 15.36 -11.92 23.32
CA ALA A 319 16.01 -13.23 23.31
C ALA A 319 15.17 -14.27 24.07
N GLY A 320 14.80 -15.35 23.38
CA GLY A 320 14.36 -16.60 24.00
C GLY A 320 15.53 -17.57 24.18
N ALA A 321 15.22 -18.84 24.49
CA ALA A 321 16.21 -19.90 24.65
C ALA A 321 16.85 -20.35 23.32
N THR A 322 16.14 -20.19 22.20
CA THR A 322 16.53 -20.73 20.87
C THR A 322 16.61 -19.68 19.77
N ASP A 323 16.09 -18.47 19.99
CA ASP A 323 15.99 -17.41 18.99
C ASP A 323 16.27 -16.04 19.62
N GLN A 324 16.86 -15.12 18.84
CA GLN A 324 17.15 -13.75 19.26
C GLN A 324 16.94 -12.79 18.08
N LEU A 325 16.13 -11.76 18.31
CA LEU A 325 15.97 -10.63 17.39
C LEU A 325 16.61 -9.37 17.99
N ASN A 326 17.11 -8.51 17.11
CA ASN A 326 17.55 -7.16 17.44
C ASN A 326 16.81 -6.19 16.52
N ASP A 327 16.23 -5.12 17.09
CA ASP A 327 15.52 -4.07 16.35
C ASP A 327 16.06 -2.69 16.77
N ARG A 328 15.88 -1.67 15.90
CA ARG A 328 16.09 -0.26 16.27
C ARG A 328 14.73 0.38 16.50
N ILE A 329 14.46 0.77 17.74
CA ILE A 329 13.15 1.28 18.17
C ILE A 329 13.31 2.65 18.81
N GLY A 330 12.51 3.63 18.37
CA GLY A 330 12.34 4.91 19.03
C GLY A 330 11.16 4.90 20.00
N PHE A 331 11.18 5.77 21.00
CA PHE A 331 10.17 5.86 22.04
C PHE A 331 9.62 7.29 22.13
N ARG A 332 8.33 7.49 21.85
CA ARG A 332 7.65 8.80 21.88
C ARG A 332 6.17 8.65 22.20
N THR A 333 5.56 9.65 22.84
CA THR A 333 4.09 9.74 22.97
C THR A 333 3.51 10.71 21.93
N ILE A 334 2.30 10.43 21.45
CA ILE A 334 1.52 11.31 20.59
C ILE A 334 0.07 11.34 21.10
N GLU A 335 -0.49 12.53 21.29
CA GLU A 335 -1.88 12.71 21.72
C GLU A 335 -2.49 13.98 21.11
N THR A 336 -3.83 14.07 21.13
CA THR A 336 -4.57 15.28 20.77
C THR A 336 -5.25 15.87 22.01
N ARG A 337 -5.39 17.20 22.06
CA ARG A 337 -5.99 17.90 23.20
C ARG A 337 -6.84 19.07 22.70
N GLY A 338 -8.12 18.79 22.43
CA GLY A 338 -8.95 19.69 21.63
C GLY A 338 -8.33 19.88 20.24
N GLN A 339 -8.11 21.14 19.85
CA GLN A 339 -7.45 21.47 18.58
C GLN A 339 -5.91 21.38 18.60
N ASP A 340 -5.28 20.98 19.72
CA ASP A 340 -3.81 20.88 19.82
C ASP A 340 -3.29 19.45 19.58
N LEU A 341 -2.09 19.35 18.99
CA LEU A 341 -1.40 18.08 18.71
C LEU A 341 -0.10 18.03 19.51
N LEU A 342 0.07 17.01 20.35
CA LEU A 342 1.13 16.95 21.36
C LEU A 342 2.09 15.77 21.12
N LEU A 343 3.32 16.06 20.70
CA LEU A 343 4.42 15.09 20.63
C LEU A 343 5.25 15.18 21.92
N ASN A 344 5.41 14.08 22.65
CA ASN A 344 6.14 14.05 23.93
C ASN A 344 5.64 15.12 24.93
N GLY A 345 4.33 15.41 24.91
CA GLY A 345 3.68 16.43 25.74
C GLY A 345 3.85 17.89 25.27
N LYS A 346 4.51 18.15 24.15
CA LYS A 346 4.70 19.50 23.57
C LYS A 346 3.85 19.70 22.31
N SER A 347 3.26 20.89 22.14
CA SER A 347 2.56 21.28 20.90
C SER A 347 3.51 21.22 19.71
N VAL A 348 3.08 20.57 18.63
CA VAL A 348 3.85 20.42 17.39
C VAL A 348 3.02 20.82 16.18
N PHE A 349 3.65 21.54 15.25
CA PHE A 349 3.13 21.73 13.90
C PHE A 349 3.79 20.73 12.96
N LEU A 350 2.97 19.97 12.22
CA LEU A 350 3.44 19.04 11.20
C LEU A 350 3.75 19.80 9.91
N ARG A 351 5.03 20.17 9.76
CA ARG A 351 5.64 20.72 8.55
C ARG A 351 5.81 19.56 7.57
N GLY A 352 4.76 19.27 6.80
CA GLY A 352 4.65 18.07 5.98
C GLY A 352 4.85 18.26 4.50
N ILE A 353 5.06 17.15 3.79
CA ILE A 353 4.89 17.07 2.35
C ILE A 353 4.39 15.66 1.97
N SER A 354 3.55 15.54 0.95
CA SER A 354 3.07 14.24 0.48
C SER A 354 4.04 13.58 -0.51
N LEU A 355 4.20 12.26 -0.44
CA LEU A 355 5.08 11.46 -1.30
C LEU A 355 4.34 10.23 -1.86
N HIS A 356 4.60 9.90 -3.13
CA HIS A 356 4.34 8.56 -3.68
C HIS A 356 5.60 7.67 -3.59
N ASP A 357 5.41 6.35 -3.68
CA ASP A 357 6.47 5.36 -3.80
C ASP A 357 6.95 5.31 -5.26
N GLU A 358 7.57 6.40 -5.73
CA GLU A 358 7.98 6.60 -7.13
C GLU A 358 9.25 7.46 -7.21
N ASN A 359 10.19 7.11 -8.10
CA ASN A 359 11.41 7.87 -8.35
C ASN A 359 11.24 8.77 -9.59
N PRO A 360 11.31 10.11 -9.47
CA PRO A 360 11.16 11.01 -10.62
C PRO A 360 12.33 10.91 -11.61
N LEU A 361 13.57 10.79 -11.09
CA LEU A 361 14.80 10.84 -11.89
C LEU A 361 15.06 9.55 -12.68
N ILE A 362 14.58 8.42 -12.16
CA ILE A 362 14.70 7.11 -12.79
C ILE A 362 13.31 6.48 -12.72
N PRO A 363 12.46 6.64 -13.75
CA PRO A 363 11.04 6.32 -13.68
C PRO A 363 10.75 4.93 -13.13
N GLY A 364 9.70 4.82 -12.31
CA GLY A 364 9.31 3.57 -11.65
C GLY A 364 9.28 3.69 -10.12
N ARG A 365 9.11 2.55 -9.44
CA ARG A 365 9.09 2.45 -7.97
C ARG A 365 10.45 2.79 -7.34
N LEU A 366 10.45 3.12 -6.04
CA LEU A 366 11.68 3.29 -5.27
C LEU A 366 12.34 1.91 -5.08
N ARG A 367 13.51 1.67 -5.68
CA ARG A 367 14.10 0.30 -5.77
C ARG A 367 15.09 -0.05 -4.65
N GLY A 368 15.25 0.84 -3.66
CA GLY A 368 16.12 0.60 -2.51
C GLY A 368 16.41 1.87 -1.71
N GLU A 369 17.27 1.73 -0.69
CA GLU A 369 17.57 2.78 0.30
C GLU A 369 17.96 4.12 -0.33
N GLY A 370 18.77 4.12 -1.38
CA GLY A 370 19.25 5.35 -2.04
C GLY A 370 18.12 6.20 -2.64
N ASP A 371 17.16 5.56 -3.32
CA ASP A 371 15.98 6.23 -3.88
C ASP A 371 15.11 6.82 -2.75
N MET A 372 14.90 6.06 -1.68
CA MET A 372 14.07 6.45 -0.53
C MET A 372 14.71 7.58 0.29
N ARG A 373 16.01 7.48 0.57
CA ARG A 373 16.79 8.48 1.32
C ARG A 373 16.90 9.80 0.54
N MET A 374 16.98 9.77 -0.80
CA MET A 374 16.90 10.96 -1.66
C MET A 374 15.57 11.71 -1.46
N MET A 375 14.44 11.00 -1.52
CA MET A 375 13.11 11.59 -1.37
C MET A 375 12.92 12.23 0.02
N LEU A 376 13.33 11.52 1.08
CA LEU A 376 13.29 12.06 2.45
C LEU A 376 14.27 13.23 2.66
N GLN A 377 15.42 13.23 1.98
CA GLN A 377 16.39 14.32 2.04
C GLN A 377 15.84 15.60 1.39
N TRP A 378 15.15 15.52 0.24
CA TRP A 378 14.48 16.67 -0.35
C TRP A 378 13.37 17.24 0.54
N ALA A 379 12.63 16.39 1.27
CA ALA A 379 11.68 16.85 2.28
C ALA A 379 12.38 17.61 3.43
N LYS A 380 13.52 17.10 3.95
CA LYS A 380 14.29 17.82 4.99
C LYS A 380 14.88 19.14 4.48
N GLU A 381 15.26 19.24 3.21
CA GLU A 381 15.73 20.49 2.60
C GLU A 381 14.63 21.56 2.48
N MET A 382 13.36 21.14 2.45
CA MET A 382 12.18 22.00 2.59
C MET A 382 11.83 22.34 4.06
N ASN A 383 12.65 21.91 5.03
CA ASN A 383 12.41 21.99 6.48
C ASN A 383 11.15 21.23 6.95
N CYS A 384 10.79 20.14 6.25
CA CYS A 384 9.76 19.23 6.72
C CYS A 384 10.24 18.46 7.97
N ASN A 385 9.33 18.29 8.93
CA ASN A 385 9.48 17.35 10.05
C ASN A 385 8.51 16.16 9.95
N TYR A 386 7.75 16.07 8.85
CA TYR A 386 6.65 15.14 8.64
C TYR A 386 6.51 14.79 7.14
N VAL A 387 6.01 13.60 6.83
CA VAL A 387 5.61 13.19 5.48
C VAL A 387 4.30 12.41 5.50
N ARG A 388 3.49 12.59 4.45
CA ARG A 388 2.35 11.72 4.14
C ARG A 388 2.79 10.74 3.04
N LEU A 389 2.85 9.46 3.38
CA LEU A 389 3.22 8.39 2.47
C LEU A 389 1.95 7.84 1.81
N ALA A 390 1.70 8.29 0.58
CA ALA A 390 0.43 8.14 -0.11
C ALA A 390 0.49 7.12 -1.26
N HIS A 391 -0.61 6.46 -1.65
CA HIS A 391 -1.91 6.33 -0.96
C HIS A 391 -2.03 4.91 -0.35
N TYR A 392 -0.91 4.36 0.10
CA TYR A 392 -0.73 2.94 0.36
C TYR A 392 0.53 2.72 1.22
N PRO A 393 0.72 1.55 1.83
CA PRO A 393 1.93 1.24 2.59
C PRO A 393 3.17 1.34 1.69
N HIS A 394 4.10 2.25 2.03
CA HIS A 394 5.44 2.30 1.43
C HIS A 394 6.30 1.12 1.95
N SER A 395 7.54 0.97 1.46
CA SER A 395 8.47 -0.08 1.92
C SER A 395 8.77 0.04 3.43
N GLU A 396 9.12 -1.08 4.08
CA GLU A 396 9.57 -1.05 5.49
C GLU A 396 10.83 -0.18 5.66
N GLU A 397 11.69 -0.14 4.64
CA GLU A 397 12.91 0.66 4.63
C GLU A 397 12.64 2.17 4.58
N MET A 398 11.63 2.62 3.82
CA MET A 398 11.19 4.03 3.84
C MET A 398 10.78 4.48 5.25
N ILE A 399 10.15 3.59 6.03
CA ILE A 399 9.76 3.88 7.41
C ILE A 399 10.96 3.83 8.38
N LYS A 400 11.90 2.90 8.19
CA LYS A 400 13.18 2.86 8.94
C LYS A 400 14.04 4.10 8.70
N LEU A 401 14.06 4.60 7.48
CA LEU A 401 14.73 5.86 7.11
C LEU A 401 14.02 7.07 7.73
N ALA A 402 12.69 7.10 7.79
CA ALA A 402 11.96 8.16 8.50
C ALA A 402 12.22 8.14 10.03
N ASP A 403 12.29 6.95 10.63
CA ASP A 403 12.74 6.72 12.02
C ASP A 403 14.16 7.27 12.25
N GLU A 404 15.10 7.00 11.35
CA GLU A 404 16.51 7.46 11.46
C GLU A 404 16.67 8.96 11.20
N MET A 405 16.02 9.48 10.17
CA MET A 405 16.20 10.85 9.68
C MET A 405 15.40 11.88 10.47
N GLY A 406 14.60 11.47 11.46
CA GLY A 406 13.76 12.38 12.25
C GLY A 406 12.67 13.02 11.41
N ILE A 407 11.78 12.17 10.88
CA ILE A 407 10.64 12.59 10.06
C ILE A 407 9.41 11.82 10.55
N LEU A 408 8.37 12.53 10.99
CA LEU A 408 7.08 11.96 11.36
C LEU A 408 6.38 11.38 10.13
N VAL A 409 5.56 10.34 10.29
CA VAL A 409 4.89 9.66 9.16
C VAL A 409 3.38 9.53 9.39
N TRP A 410 2.62 9.88 8.36
CA TRP A 410 1.28 9.39 8.08
C TRP A 410 1.39 8.25 7.08
N ALA A 411 0.92 7.06 7.45
CA ALA A 411 0.90 5.88 6.60
C ALA A 411 -0.55 5.48 6.31
N GLU A 412 -0.84 5.10 5.06
CA GLU A 412 -2.20 5.01 4.51
C GLU A 412 -2.47 3.67 3.83
N VAL A 413 -3.73 3.26 3.73
CA VAL A 413 -4.18 2.15 2.87
C VAL A 413 -4.98 2.66 1.67
N PRO A 414 -4.95 1.96 0.50
CA PRO A 414 -5.55 2.43 -0.75
C PRO A 414 -7.09 2.28 -0.82
N VAL A 415 -7.78 2.57 0.28
CA VAL A 415 -9.24 2.76 0.37
C VAL A 415 -9.55 4.14 -0.22
N TYR A 416 -9.58 4.20 -1.55
CA TYR A 416 -9.47 5.42 -2.34
C TYR A 416 -10.69 5.58 -3.26
N TRP A 417 -11.33 6.76 -3.24
CA TRP A 417 -12.53 7.07 -4.02
C TRP A 417 -13.66 6.03 -3.89
N THR A 418 -14.07 5.40 -5.01
CA THR A 418 -15.36 4.70 -5.19
C THR A 418 -15.27 3.19 -4.93
N ILE A 419 -14.95 2.83 -3.70
CA ILE A 419 -14.89 1.42 -3.25
C ILE A 419 -16.30 0.82 -3.13
N SER A 420 -16.43 -0.49 -3.37
CA SER A 420 -17.68 -1.26 -3.22
C SER A 420 -18.06 -1.48 -1.74
N TRP A 421 -18.49 -0.42 -1.04
CA TRP A 421 -18.69 -0.37 0.42
C TRP A 421 -19.55 -1.47 1.06
N GLU A 422 -20.49 -2.05 0.32
CA GLU A 422 -21.45 -3.03 0.86
C GLU A 422 -20.92 -4.48 0.85
N LYS A 423 -19.80 -4.75 0.16
CA LYS A 423 -19.29 -6.11 -0.07
C LYS A 423 -18.39 -6.60 1.08
N PRO A 424 -18.73 -7.70 1.79
CA PRO A 424 -17.93 -8.22 2.90
C PRO A 424 -16.49 -8.60 2.51
N GLU A 425 -16.28 -9.12 1.30
CA GLU A 425 -14.98 -9.50 0.76
C GLU A 425 -14.07 -8.28 0.49
N VAL A 426 -14.66 -7.14 0.11
CA VAL A 426 -13.96 -5.87 -0.11
C VAL A 426 -13.56 -5.25 1.23
N TYR A 427 -14.43 -5.35 2.24
CA TYR A 427 -14.08 -5.00 3.62
C TYR A 427 -12.96 -5.91 4.17
N ALA A 428 -13.02 -7.22 3.89
CA ALA A 428 -11.99 -8.16 4.33
C ALA A 428 -10.61 -7.83 3.72
N ASN A 429 -10.56 -7.51 2.42
CA ASN A 429 -9.34 -7.05 1.75
C ASN A 429 -8.78 -5.76 2.40
N ALA A 430 -9.61 -4.71 2.52
CA ALA A 430 -9.20 -3.43 3.12
C ALA A 430 -8.74 -3.60 4.59
N SER A 431 -9.46 -4.41 5.38
CA SER A 431 -9.11 -4.67 6.78
C SER A 431 -7.87 -5.54 6.92
N GLN A 432 -7.56 -6.43 5.97
CA GLN A 432 -6.32 -7.19 5.96
C GLN A 432 -5.13 -6.28 5.64
N GLN A 433 -5.18 -5.50 4.55
CA GLN A 433 -4.09 -4.58 4.19
C GLN A 433 -3.79 -3.57 5.32
N LEU A 434 -4.83 -3.10 6.02
CA LEU A 434 -4.68 -2.24 7.20
C LEU A 434 -4.08 -2.97 8.41
N THR A 435 -4.43 -4.25 8.61
CA THR A 435 -3.83 -5.09 9.66
C THR A 435 -2.34 -5.32 9.39
N ASP A 436 -1.97 -5.57 8.14
CA ASP A 436 -0.58 -5.81 7.73
C ASP A 436 0.29 -4.56 7.93
N LEU A 437 -0.22 -3.39 7.50
CA LEU A 437 0.42 -2.08 7.71
C LEU A 437 0.70 -1.82 9.19
N VAL A 438 -0.35 -1.89 10.03
CA VAL A 438 -0.22 -1.59 11.47
C VAL A 438 0.68 -2.62 12.15
N THR A 439 0.58 -3.90 11.80
CA THR A 439 1.38 -4.97 12.43
C THR A 439 2.86 -4.82 12.11
N ARG A 440 3.21 -4.55 10.85
CA ARG A 440 4.60 -4.30 10.41
C ARG A 440 5.19 -3.09 11.14
N ASP A 441 4.51 -1.95 11.08
CA ASP A 441 5.13 -0.65 11.37
C ASP A 441 4.89 -0.12 12.80
N ARG A 442 4.11 -0.79 13.67
CA ARG A 442 3.82 -0.31 15.04
C ARG A 442 5.03 -0.12 15.97
N ASN A 443 6.21 -0.66 15.64
CA ASN A 443 7.46 -0.43 16.38
C ASN A 443 8.27 0.79 15.86
N ARG A 444 7.78 1.46 14.80
CA ARG A 444 8.43 2.61 14.16
C ARG A 444 7.94 3.92 14.79
N ALA A 445 8.84 4.71 15.37
CA ALA A 445 8.49 5.90 16.16
C ALA A 445 7.99 7.07 15.30
N SER A 446 8.53 7.21 14.10
CA SER A 446 8.15 8.15 13.06
C SER A 446 6.65 8.13 12.77
N VAL A 447 6.08 6.95 12.55
CA VAL A 447 4.64 6.79 12.27
C VAL A 447 3.85 7.28 13.47
N ILE A 448 3.00 8.28 13.27
CA ILE A 448 2.10 8.85 14.28
C ILE A 448 0.63 8.75 13.90
N ILE A 449 0.33 8.57 12.61
CA ILE A 449 -1.03 8.57 12.08
C ILE A 449 -1.21 7.37 11.14
N TRP A 450 -2.24 6.57 11.41
CA TRP A 450 -2.75 5.54 10.52
C TRP A 450 -3.96 6.11 9.75
N SER A 451 -3.86 6.18 8.43
CA SER A 451 -4.95 6.64 7.56
C SER A 451 -5.72 5.47 6.96
N ILE A 452 -7.04 5.50 7.12
CA ILE A 452 -7.96 4.44 6.70
C ILE A 452 -8.64 4.70 5.35
N GLY A 453 -8.30 5.80 4.65
CA GLY A 453 -8.75 6.09 3.29
C GLY A 453 -8.71 7.57 2.89
N ASN A 454 -9.04 7.85 1.62
CA ASN A 454 -8.90 9.16 0.99
C ASN A 454 -10.03 9.48 0.00
N GLU A 455 -10.65 10.66 0.15
CA GLU A 455 -11.67 11.21 -0.77
C GLU A 455 -12.81 10.22 -1.06
N THR A 456 -13.32 9.59 0.00
CA THR A 456 -14.29 8.50 -0.07
C THR A 456 -15.72 9.04 0.05
N PRO A 457 -16.59 8.91 -0.99
CA PRO A 457 -17.90 9.55 -1.02
C PRO A 457 -18.80 9.23 0.19
N VAL A 458 -19.25 10.27 0.89
CA VAL A 458 -20.07 10.13 2.12
C VAL A 458 -21.37 9.36 1.83
N SER A 459 -21.54 8.24 2.55
CA SER A 459 -22.74 7.40 2.54
C SER A 459 -22.77 6.52 3.79
N ASP A 460 -23.94 6.00 4.17
CA ASP A 460 -24.07 5.15 5.36
C ASP A 460 -23.21 3.87 5.27
N ALA A 461 -23.18 3.23 4.10
CA ALA A 461 -22.34 2.06 3.83
C ALA A 461 -20.84 2.38 4.01
N ARG A 462 -20.37 3.49 3.43
CA ARG A 462 -18.99 4.00 3.60
C ARG A 462 -18.68 4.30 5.06
N ASN A 463 -19.59 4.94 5.78
CA ASN A 463 -19.41 5.30 7.19
C ASN A 463 -19.33 4.05 8.09
N VAL A 464 -20.14 3.02 7.82
CA VAL A 464 -20.05 1.72 8.50
C VAL A 464 -18.75 0.98 8.14
N PHE A 465 -18.33 0.99 6.88
CA PHE A 465 -17.08 0.36 6.41
C PHE A 465 -15.85 0.99 7.06
N MET A 466 -15.70 2.32 6.95
CA MET A 466 -14.55 3.05 7.47
C MET A 466 -14.59 3.17 9.00
N GLY A 467 -15.76 3.26 9.62
CA GLY A 467 -15.91 3.19 11.08
C GLY A 467 -15.36 1.88 11.65
N LYS A 468 -15.62 0.73 10.98
CA LYS A 468 -15.02 -0.56 11.35
C LYS A 468 -13.50 -0.60 11.13
N LEU A 469 -12.98 0.03 10.06
CA LEU A 469 -11.52 0.14 9.87
C LEU A 469 -10.86 0.94 10.99
N ALA A 470 -11.48 2.05 11.44
CA ALA A 470 -11.00 2.79 12.61
C ALA A 470 -10.98 1.92 13.88
N ASP A 471 -12.06 1.15 14.12
CA ASP A 471 -12.15 0.23 15.26
C ASP A 471 -11.08 -0.90 15.17
N THR A 472 -10.80 -1.43 13.96
CA THR A 472 -9.69 -2.36 13.69
C THR A 472 -8.35 -1.75 14.09
N VAL A 473 -8.03 -0.51 13.69
CA VAL A 473 -6.76 0.13 14.08
C VAL A 473 -6.64 0.21 15.60
N ARG A 474 -7.68 0.69 16.31
CA ARG A 474 -7.65 0.81 17.78
C ARG A 474 -7.42 -0.54 18.48
N SER A 475 -7.86 -1.66 17.88
CA SER A 475 -7.62 -3.01 18.41
C SER A 475 -6.16 -3.49 18.27
N LEU A 476 -5.41 -2.98 17.30
CA LEU A 476 -4.05 -3.38 16.96
C LEU A 476 -3.01 -2.40 17.54
N ASP A 477 -3.32 -1.11 17.51
CA ASP A 477 -2.51 -0.03 18.06
C ASP A 477 -3.39 1.09 18.61
N HIS A 478 -3.30 1.30 19.92
CA HIS A 478 -3.99 2.37 20.64
C HIS A 478 -3.06 3.57 20.93
N THR A 479 -1.77 3.51 20.55
CA THR A 479 -0.76 4.54 20.85
C THR A 479 -0.69 5.66 19.82
N ARG A 480 -1.05 5.38 18.56
CA ARG A 480 -1.08 6.34 17.44
C ARG A 480 -2.48 6.92 17.21
N LEU A 481 -2.53 7.89 16.31
CA LEU A 481 -3.77 8.52 15.86
C LEU A 481 -4.36 7.78 14.65
N VAL A 482 -5.68 7.83 14.51
CA VAL A 482 -6.41 7.37 13.32
C VAL A 482 -6.90 8.59 12.55
N ALA A 483 -6.82 8.55 11.22
CA ALA A 483 -7.25 9.63 10.33
C ALA A 483 -7.81 9.11 9.00
N ALA A 484 -8.32 10.03 8.18
CA ALA A 484 -8.65 9.85 6.77
C ALA A 484 -8.58 11.22 6.08
N ALA A 485 -8.37 11.28 4.76
CA ALA A 485 -8.63 12.52 4.02
C ALA A 485 -10.13 12.62 3.71
N LEU A 486 -10.83 13.39 4.55
CA LEU A 486 -12.29 13.61 4.49
C LEU A 486 -12.69 14.46 3.28
N GLU A 487 -13.97 14.38 2.90
CA GLU A 487 -14.56 15.30 1.92
C GLU A 487 -14.87 16.69 2.53
N VAL A 488 -14.99 17.70 1.67
CA VAL A 488 -15.42 19.06 2.06
C VAL A 488 -16.60 19.55 1.22
N HIS A 489 -17.54 20.23 1.87
CA HIS A 489 -18.72 20.80 1.23
C HIS A 489 -18.56 22.31 1.06
N ARG A 490 -19.10 22.88 -0.04
CA ARG A 490 -18.89 24.29 -0.39
C ARG A 490 -20.22 24.98 -0.68
N LYS A 491 -20.49 26.10 -0.01
CA LYS A 491 -21.74 26.86 -0.12
C LYS A 491 -21.45 28.35 -0.24
N GLY A 492 -21.44 28.86 -1.47
CA GLY A 492 -20.85 30.17 -1.75
C GLY A 492 -19.37 30.16 -1.35
N ASN A 493 -18.99 31.08 -0.45
CA ASN A 493 -17.62 31.24 0.02
C ASN A 493 -17.30 30.47 1.31
N GLU A 494 -18.29 29.83 1.96
CA GLU A 494 -18.07 28.98 3.13
C GLU A 494 -17.70 27.56 2.67
N VAL A 495 -16.52 27.08 3.07
CA VAL A 495 -16.07 25.69 2.91
C VAL A 495 -16.26 24.99 4.25
N THR A 496 -17.20 24.05 4.34
CA THR A 496 -17.51 23.35 5.58
C THR A 496 -16.93 21.94 5.56
N VAL A 497 -16.26 21.57 6.65
CA VAL A 497 -15.83 20.20 6.93
C VAL A 497 -16.89 19.57 7.83
N GLU A 498 -17.70 18.70 7.26
CA GLU A 498 -18.84 18.04 7.90
C GLU A 498 -19.01 16.64 7.31
N ASP A 499 -18.29 15.69 7.90
CA ASP A 499 -18.23 14.28 7.48
C ASP A 499 -18.44 13.41 8.74
N PRO A 500 -19.48 12.55 8.82
CA PRO A 500 -19.74 11.71 9.99
C PRO A 500 -18.58 10.77 10.39
N LEU A 501 -17.65 10.45 9.48
CA LEU A 501 -16.45 9.67 9.83
C LEU A 501 -15.53 10.43 10.79
N ALA A 502 -15.58 11.77 10.78
CA ALA A 502 -14.78 12.63 11.67
C ALA A 502 -14.94 12.25 13.15
N ASP A 503 -16.11 11.75 13.59
CA ASP A 503 -16.33 11.34 14.98
C ASP A 503 -15.55 10.08 15.38
N LYS A 504 -15.22 9.20 14.43
CA LYS A 504 -14.46 7.94 14.64
C LYS A 504 -12.94 8.11 14.61
N ILE A 505 -12.44 9.23 14.09
CA ILE A 505 -11.00 9.52 13.92
C ILE A 505 -10.52 10.64 14.86
N ASP A 506 -9.20 10.80 15.03
CA ASP A 506 -8.62 11.76 15.99
C ASP A 506 -8.40 13.17 15.43
N LEU A 507 -8.45 13.33 14.09
CA LEU A 507 -8.08 14.54 13.37
C LEU A 507 -9.21 15.03 12.46
N ALA A 508 -9.29 16.35 12.27
CA ALA A 508 -10.11 16.97 11.23
C ALA A 508 -9.23 17.16 9.97
N SER A 509 -9.00 16.07 9.25
CA SER A 509 -8.05 16.01 8.13
C SER A 509 -8.77 15.92 6.78
N PHE A 510 -8.41 16.78 5.82
CA PHE A 510 -9.12 16.87 4.54
C PHE A 510 -8.24 17.41 3.40
N ASN A 511 -8.62 17.06 2.17
CA ASN A 511 -8.02 17.59 0.95
C ASN A 511 -8.74 18.86 0.50
N GLU A 512 -8.01 19.85 0.01
CA GLU A 512 -8.59 21.03 -0.63
C GLU A 512 -7.70 21.52 -1.79
N TYR A 513 -8.26 22.28 -2.74
CA TYR A 513 -7.55 22.68 -3.96
C TYR A 513 -8.00 24.06 -4.45
N ALA A 514 -8.18 24.98 -3.50
CA ALA A 514 -8.50 26.37 -3.75
C ALA A 514 -7.46 27.02 -4.68
N GLY A 515 -7.92 27.83 -5.63
CA GLY A 515 -7.08 28.46 -6.64
C GLY A 515 -6.64 27.54 -7.79
N TRP A 516 -6.78 26.21 -7.67
CA TRP A 516 -6.44 25.26 -8.74
C TRP A 516 -7.66 24.58 -9.36
N TYR A 517 -8.35 23.71 -8.62
CA TYR A 517 -9.53 23.01 -9.13
C TYR A 517 -10.84 23.78 -8.88
N TRP A 518 -10.84 24.78 -7.99
CA TRP A 518 -11.98 25.65 -7.74
C TRP A 518 -11.54 26.99 -7.13
N SER A 519 -12.29 28.06 -7.40
CA SER A 519 -11.84 29.46 -7.27
C SER A 519 -10.64 29.78 -8.17
N ASP A 520 -10.56 31.03 -8.61
CA ASP A 520 -9.32 31.55 -9.18
C ASP A 520 -8.32 31.87 -8.06
N ASN A 521 -7.03 31.77 -8.36
CA ASN A 521 -5.92 32.00 -7.43
C ASN A 521 -5.99 33.39 -6.76
N LYS A 522 -6.32 34.43 -7.54
CA LYS A 522 -6.46 35.81 -7.03
C LYS A 522 -7.78 36.05 -6.26
N GLU A 523 -8.74 35.12 -6.33
CA GLU A 523 -10.04 35.20 -5.65
C GLU A 523 -10.16 34.31 -4.40
N MET A 524 -9.26 33.33 -4.22
CA MET A 524 -9.40 32.30 -3.16
C MET A 524 -9.43 32.86 -1.74
N LEU A 525 -8.83 34.05 -1.51
CA LEU A 525 -8.85 34.75 -0.21
C LEU A 525 -10.24 35.31 0.16
N LYS A 526 -11.24 35.20 -0.73
CA LYS A 526 -12.65 35.47 -0.42
C LYS A 526 -13.33 34.30 0.30
N PHE A 527 -12.71 33.12 0.34
CA PHE A 527 -13.25 31.91 0.97
C PHE A 527 -12.81 31.79 2.44
N SER A 528 -13.56 31.00 3.21
CA SER A 528 -13.23 30.68 4.60
C SER A 528 -13.59 29.24 4.92
N PHE A 529 -12.76 28.57 5.72
CA PHE A 529 -13.03 27.21 6.19
C PHE A 529 -13.71 27.20 7.55
N LYS A 530 -14.71 26.34 7.68
CA LYS A 530 -15.47 26.10 8.90
C LYS A 530 -15.37 24.62 9.24
N VAL A 531 -14.63 24.33 10.30
CA VAL A 531 -14.43 22.98 10.81
C VAL A 531 -15.35 22.78 12.00
N ASN A 532 -16.35 21.91 11.86
CA ASN A 532 -17.39 21.69 12.89
C ASN A 532 -16.89 20.82 14.07
N TYR A 533 -15.58 20.60 14.21
CA TYR A 533 -14.98 19.64 15.14
C TYR A 533 -13.89 20.28 16.03
N ASN A 534 -13.94 20.02 17.33
CA ASN A 534 -12.89 20.40 18.29
C ASN A 534 -11.72 19.39 18.25
N LYS A 535 -11.07 19.28 17.09
CA LYS A 535 -9.96 18.36 16.79
C LYS A 535 -8.85 19.12 16.04
N PRO A 536 -7.59 18.65 16.04
CA PRO A 536 -6.52 19.31 15.28
C PRO A 536 -6.79 19.19 13.78
N VAL A 537 -6.57 20.28 13.04
CA VAL A 537 -6.83 20.36 11.60
C VAL A 537 -5.56 20.11 10.82
N ILE A 538 -5.60 19.17 9.87
CA ILE A 538 -4.48 18.82 8.98
C ILE A 538 -4.94 18.89 7.52
N ILE A 539 -4.32 19.74 6.71
CA ILE A 539 -4.62 19.82 5.27
C ILE A 539 -3.83 18.73 4.56
N THR A 540 -4.48 17.63 4.17
CA THR A 540 -3.81 16.41 3.71
C THR A 540 -3.33 16.46 2.27
N GLU A 541 -3.93 17.35 1.46
CA GLU A 541 -3.49 17.77 0.12
C GLU A 541 -3.93 19.20 -0.14
N PHE A 542 -3.05 19.94 -0.83
CA PHE A 542 -3.35 21.16 -1.57
C PHE A 542 -2.20 21.45 -2.55
N GLY A 543 -2.45 22.22 -3.62
CA GLY A 543 -1.41 22.60 -4.58
C GLY A 543 -1.93 22.91 -5.98
N ALA A 544 -1.01 23.08 -6.93
CA ALA A 544 -1.30 23.37 -8.35
C ALA A 544 -0.23 22.77 -9.27
N ASP A 545 -0.62 22.39 -10.49
CA ASP A 545 0.31 21.87 -11.49
C ASP A 545 1.20 22.98 -12.08
N ALA A 546 2.51 22.73 -12.16
CA ALA A 546 3.48 23.55 -12.91
C ALA A 546 4.50 22.67 -13.65
N LEU A 547 4.83 23.02 -14.89
CA LEU A 547 5.91 22.37 -15.64
C LEU A 547 7.26 22.95 -15.19
N GLY A 548 8.19 22.10 -14.77
CA GLY A 548 9.50 22.56 -14.28
C GLY A 548 10.30 23.33 -15.34
N GLY A 549 10.64 24.59 -15.05
CA GLY A 549 11.30 25.51 -15.98
C GLY A 549 10.37 26.23 -16.97
N LEU A 550 9.04 26.08 -16.85
CA LEU A 550 8.08 26.92 -17.58
C LEU A 550 7.83 28.21 -16.76
N HIS A 551 8.35 29.32 -17.26
CA HIS A 551 8.20 30.65 -16.65
C HIS A 551 7.24 31.52 -17.46
N ALA A 552 6.33 32.22 -16.77
CA ALA A 552 5.37 33.15 -17.36
C ALA A 552 4.92 34.22 -16.35
N ASP A 553 3.75 34.83 -16.55
CA ASP A 553 3.08 35.61 -15.51
C ASP A 553 2.36 34.73 -14.46
N ASP A 554 1.80 35.38 -13.44
CA ASP A 554 1.16 34.75 -12.28
C ASP A 554 -0.33 34.40 -12.49
N ASP A 555 -0.91 34.68 -13.67
CA ASP A 555 -2.22 34.21 -14.12
C ASP A 555 -2.13 33.00 -15.07
N THR A 556 -0.99 32.83 -15.73
CA THR A 556 -0.70 31.72 -16.65
C THR A 556 -0.52 30.39 -15.90
N ARG A 557 -1.60 29.60 -15.83
CA ARG A 557 -1.56 28.21 -15.35
C ARG A 557 -0.42 27.42 -16.00
N TRP A 558 0.09 26.43 -15.27
CA TRP A 558 1.28 25.63 -15.59
C TRP A 558 2.64 26.33 -15.45
N SER A 559 2.69 27.66 -15.23
CA SER A 559 3.94 28.34 -14.88
C SER A 559 4.36 28.08 -13.44
N GLU A 560 5.67 28.19 -13.16
CA GLU A 560 6.15 28.16 -11.78
C GLU A 560 5.68 29.39 -10.97
N GLU A 561 5.49 30.55 -11.62
CA GLU A 561 4.98 31.78 -11.01
C GLU A 561 3.52 31.62 -10.52
N TYR A 562 2.66 30.94 -11.30
CA TYR A 562 1.28 30.66 -10.90
C TYR A 562 1.23 29.74 -9.67
N GLN A 563 2.04 28.67 -9.68
CA GLN A 563 2.15 27.76 -8.55
C GLN A 563 2.67 28.50 -7.30
N ASP A 564 3.72 29.31 -7.46
CA ASP A 564 4.30 30.10 -6.37
C ASP A 564 3.34 31.16 -5.79
N LEU A 565 2.57 31.87 -6.63
CA LEU A 565 1.48 32.75 -6.18
C LEU A 565 0.40 31.94 -5.42
N LEU A 566 0.04 30.76 -5.92
CA LEU A 566 -0.96 29.92 -5.27
C LEU A 566 -0.52 29.48 -3.89
N TYR A 567 0.72 29.03 -3.71
CA TYR A 567 1.25 28.70 -2.38
C TYR A 567 1.30 29.93 -1.45
N LYS A 568 1.69 31.11 -1.96
CA LYS A 568 1.66 32.38 -1.21
C LYS A 568 0.25 32.80 -0.78
N ASN A 569 -0.79 32.46 -1.54
CA ASN A 569 -2.18 32.73 -1.17
C ASN A 569 -2.75 31.63 -0.27
N GLN A 570 -2.40 30.37 -0.50
CA GLN A 570 -2.79 29.24 0.33
C GLN A 570 -2.37 29.41 1.78
N PHE A 571 -1.13 29.83 2.07
CA PHE A 571 -0.73 30.04 3.47
C PHE A 571 -1.61 31.06 4.20
N LYS A 572 -2.06 32.13 3.53
CA LYS A 572 -2.96 33.14 4.11
C LYS A 572 -4.35 32.57 4.38
N LEU A 573 -4.85 31.73 3.48
CA LEU A 573 -6.16 31.07 3.58
C LEU A 573 -6.16 29.98 4.67
N LEU A 574 -5.08 29.20 4.76
CA LEU A 574 -4.95 28.07 5.67
C LEU A 574 -4.56 28.51 7.10
N ASP A 575 -3.72 29.53 7.28
CA ASP A 575 -3.43 30.07 8.64
C ASP A 575 -4.64 30.77 9.28
N ALA A 576 -5.67 31.11 8.50
CA ALA A 576 -6.93 31.62 9.03
C ALA A 576 -7.81 30.51 9.66
N ILE A 577 -7.46 29.23 9.51
CA ILE A 577 -8.26 28.09 9.97
C ILE A 577 -8.00 27.82 11.47
N PRO A 578 -9.00 27.95 12.36
CA PRO A 578 -8.83 27.65 13.78
C PRO A 578 -8.46 26.18 13.99
N GLY A 579 -7.37 25.94 14.71
CA GLY A 579 -6.90 24.59 15.01
C GLY A 579 -5.97 23.95 13.98
N LEU A 580 -5.50 24.70 12.97
CA LEU A 580 -4.46 24.20 12.07
C LEU A 580 -3.23 23.72 12.87
N ARG A 581 -2.83 22.46 12.64
CA ARG A 581 -1.66 21.81 13.24
C ARG A 581 -0.76 21.10 12.24
N GLY A 582 -1.05 21.20 10.96
CA GLY A 582 -0.16 20.67 9.93
C GLY A 582 -0.75 20.73 8.54
N MET A 583 0.11 20.46 7.56
CA MET A 583 -0.29 20.30 6.17
C MET A 583 0.70 19.43 5.42
N THR A 584 0.24 18.72 4.40
CA THR A 584 1.06 17.91 3.49
C THR A 584 0.66 18.25 2.06
N PRO A 585 1.21 19.33 1.47
CA PRO A 585 0.87 19.69 0.10
C PRO A 585 1.05 18.52 -0.86
N TRP A 586 0.20 18.49 -1.87
CA TRP A 586 0.33 17.58 -3.00
C TRP A 586 1.16 18.33 -4.05
N VAL A 587 2.43 17.98 -4.29
CA VAL A 587 3.18 16.80 -3.81
C VAL A 587 4.69 17.12 -3.80
N LEU A 588 5.54 16.28 -3.18
CA LEU A 588 6.99 16.52 -3.17
C LEU A 588 7.58 16.55 -4.58
N THR A 589 7.29 15.54 -5.40
CA THR A 589 7.84 15.36 -6.75
C THR A 589 6.73 15.21 -7.78
N ASP A 590 6.97 15.62 -9.02
CA ASP A 590 6.12 15.17 -10.14
C ASP A 590 6.13 13.64 -10.19
N PHE A 591 4.99 13.02 -10.52
CA PHE A 591 4.83 11.55 -10.53
C PHE A 591 3.89 11.09 -11.66
N ARG A 592 3.95 9.81 -12.02
CA ARG A 592 3.25 9.24 -13.17
C ARG A 592 1.79 8.92 -12.88
N SER A 593 0.92 9.32 -13.81
CA SER A 593 -0.53 9.28 -13.69
C SER A 593 -1.21 9.19 -15.06
N PRO A 594 -1.98 8.12 -15.35
CA PRO A 594 -2.69 7.98 -16.63
C PRO A 594 -3.81 9.03 -16.80
N ARG A 595 -4.21 9.71 -15.71
CA ARG A 595 -5.25 10.76 -15.70
C ARG A 595 -4.73 12.14 -16.11
N ARG A 596 -3.49 12.25 -16.59
CA ARG A 596 -2.79 13.51 -16.90
C ARG A 596 -2.32 13.58 -18.37
N PRO A 597 -3.23 13.49 -19.36
CA PRO A 597 -2.87 13.32 -20.77
C PRO A 597 -2.50 14.62 -21.52
N HIS A 598 -2.35 15.77 -20.84
CA HIS A 598 -2.13 17.03 -21.55
C HIS A 598 -0.72 17.07 -22.20
N PRO A 599 -0.60 17.09 -23.55
CA PRO A 599 0.64 16.72 -24.23
C PRO A 599 1.77 17.75 -24.11
N TYR A 600 1.45 19.01 -23.79
CA TYR A 600 2.45 20.09 -23.70
C TYR A 600 2.94 20.37 -22.27
N TYR A 601 2.29 19.82 -21.24
CA TYR A 601 2.56 20.16 -19.83
C TYR A 601 2.65 18.94 -18.93
N GLN A 602 1.78 17.94 -19.14
CA GLN A 602 1.70 16.78 -18.29
C GLN A 602 2.44 15.59 -18.87
N ASP A 603 2.09 15.13 -20.07
CA ASP A 603 2.64 13.90 -20.68
C ASP A 603 2.66 12.70 -19.69
N PHE A 604 1.47 12.43 -19.13
CA PHE A 604 1.24 11.47 -18.05
C PHE A 604 1.95 11.76 -16.72
N TRP A 605 2.49 12.95 -16.50
CA TRP A 605 2.92 13.40 -15.17
C TRP A 605 1.82 14.24 -14.49
N ASN A 606 1.53 13.95 -13.23
CA ASN A 606 0.88 14.91 -12.32
C ASN A 606 1.94 15.93 -11.93
N ARG A 607 1.70 17.22 -12.25
CA ARG A 607 2.72 18.28 -12.27
C ARG A 607 2.75 19.14 -11.00
N LYS A 608 2.10 18.68 -9.94
CA LYS A 608 2.01 19.39 -8.66
C LYS A 608 3.25 19.21 -7.78
N GLY A 609 4.27 18.51 -8.26
CA GLY A 609 5.56 18.42 -7.60
C GLY A 609 6.14 19.80 -7.32
N LEU A 610 6.68 19.97 -6.11
CA LEU A 610 7.58 21.07 -5.77
C LEU A 610 9.01 20.82 -6.29
N VAL A 611 9.31 19.56 -6.58
CA VAL A 611 10.46 19.10 -7.37
C VAL A 611 9.93 18.51 -8.69
N SER A 612 10.56 18.82 -9.82
CA SER A 612 10.20 18.29 -11.14
C SER A 612 10.59 16.81 -11.31
N GLU A 613 10.13 16.18 -12.40
CA GLU A 613 10.62 14.85 -12.83
C GLU A 613 12.17 14.83 -12.99
N THR A 614 12.72 15.97 -13.40
CA THR A 614 14.14 16.25 -13.59
C THR A 614 14.89 16.66 -12.30
N GLY A 615 14.26 16.51 -11.11
CA GLY A 615 14.89 16.79 -9.82
C GLY A 615 15.12 18.28 -9.51
N LYS A 616 14.54 19.19 -10.30
CA LYS A 616 14.69 20.64 -10.11
C LYS A 616 13.62 21.15 -9.14
N LYS A 617 14.04 21.92 -8.15
CA LYS A 617 13.14 22.59 -7.20
C LYS A 617 12.48 23.79 -7.88
N LYS A 618 11.16 23.75 -8.03
CA LYS A 618 10.35 24.82 -8.62
C LYS A 618 10.27 26.01 -7.65
N LEU A 619 9.90 27.21 -8.12
CA LEU A 619 9.79 28.42 -7.28
C LEU A 619 9.02 28.18 -5.96
N ALA A 620 7.89 27.48 -6.03
CA ALA A 620 7.04 27.19 -4.87
C ALA A 620 7.74 26.35 -3.77
N PHE A 621 8.79 25.58 -4.09
CA PHE A 621 9.61 24.86 -3.09
C PHE A 621 10.21 25.84 -2.06
N TYR A 622 10.71 26.99 -2.53
CA TYR A 622 11.37 27.97 -1.68
C TYR A 622 10.36 28.78 -0.86
N THR A 623 9.18 29.06 -1.43
CA THR A 623 8.03 29.63 -0.72
C THR A 623 7.53 28.70 0.40
N MET A 624 7.39 27.39 0.12
CA MET A 624 7.10 26.36 1.14
C MET A 624 8.16 26.30 2.23
N LYS A 625 9.44 26.27 1.86
CA LYS A 625 10.54 26.25 2.84
C LYS A 625 10.52 27.50 3.72
N ALA A 626 10.35 28.69 3.16
CA ALA A 626 10.33 29.94 3.91
C ALA A 626 9.17 30.00 4.92
N TYR A 627 8.02 29.43 4.57
CA TYR A 627 6.88 29.27 5.48
C TYR A 627 7.16 28.23 6.58
N TYR A 628 7.78 27.10 6.26
CA TYR A 628 8.17 26.08 7.25
C TYR A 628 9.30 26.52 8.17
N ASP A 629 10.24 27.35 7.69
CA ASP A 629 11.23 28.02 8.54
C ASP A 629 10.52 28.91 9.58
N GLN A 630 9.46 29.65 9.20
CA GLN A 630 8.66 30.44 10.14
C GLN A 630 7.88 29.56 11.14
N LYS A 631 7.19 28.50 10.67
CA LYS A 631 6.48 27.56 11.55
C LYS A 631 7.42 26.84 12.52
N GLN A 632 8.66 26.55 12.13
CA GLN A 632 9.66 25.99 13.05
C GLN A 632 10.04 26.98 14.17
N GLN A 633 10.09 28.29 13.92
CA GLN A 633 10.33 29.27 14.99
C GLN A 633 9.09 29.47 15.89
N GLN A 634 7.87 29.31 15.33
CA GLN A 634 6.61 29.43 16.08
C GLN A 634 6.37 28.28 17.08
N TYR A 635 6.90 27.07 16.81
CA TYR A 635 6.67 25.84 17.60
C TYR A 635 8.00 25.24 18.12
N LYS A 636 8.81 26.03 18.84
CA LYS A 636 10.11 25.64 19.44
C LYS A 636 10.07 25.48 20.96
#